data_AF-A0A957ZFE1-F1
#
_entry.id   AF-A0A957ZFE1-F1
#
_cell.length_a   1.000
_cell.length_b   1.000
_cell.length_c   1.000
_cell.angle_alpha   90.00
_cell.angle_beta   90.00
_cell.angle_gamma   90.00
#
_symmetry.space_group_name_H-M   'P 1'
#
loop_
_entity.id
_entity.type
_entity.pdbx_description
1 polymer ?
#
loop_
_entity_poly.entity_id
_entity_poly.type
_entity_poly.pdbx_seq_one_letter_code
_entity_poly.pdbx_strand_id
1 'polypeptide(L)'
;YGRFLLGKLGLVLFVALCGIVNTCLLHPKLAHAVGRLLGRSTQLQPLRRSFPPGRLIALEAMLGVLLFGITGFITATSPPRDVAYTIDPAQIQKSLTQRVDDLLITLEVSPNRLGQNLINIRAVNPARPMSADILQLYVQLAPVQQRAEPITILAEKIDTDQFQVIGNHLTLAGPWRIGMRIQRYGRPDLTAHFEWIVPPAGELQPVRISKAPLAPLLNRFVIGFLIGL
;
A
#
# COMPACT_ATOMS: atom_id res chain seq x y z
N TYR A 1 -1.90 6.90 -14.43
CA TYR A 1 -0.98 7.82 -13.73
C TYR A 1 -0.73 9.13 -14.51
N GLY A 2 -0.33 9.09 -15.79
CA GLY A 2 0.03 10.30 -16.57
C GLY A 2 -1.06 11.39 -16.71
N ARG A 3 -2.34 11.02 -16.82
CA ARG A 3 -3.45 11.99 -16.92
C ARG A 3 -3.66 12.82 -15.64
N PHE A 4 -3.44 12.22 -14.46
CA PHE A 4 -3.51 12.92 -13.18
C PHE A 4 -2.35 13.90 -12.99
N LEU A 5 -1.15 13.53 -13.46
CA LEU A 5 0.01 14.41 -13.46
C LEU A 5 -0.19 15.64 -14.39
N LEU A 6 -0.75 15.41 -15.58
CA LEU A 6 -1.10 16.47 -16.54
C LEU A 6 -2.11 17.46 -15.95
N GLY A 7 -3.12 16.98 -15.23
CA GLY A 7 -4.08 17.84 -14.54
C GLY A 7 -3.42 18.74 -13.49
N LYS A 8 -2.51 18.19 -12.68
CA LYS A 8 -1.77 18.96 -11.67
C LYS A 8 -0.87 20.02 -12.30
N LEU A 9 -0.19 19.67 -13.39
CA LEU A 9 0.68 20.60 -14.11
C LEU A 9 -0.12 21.75 -14.74
N GLY A 10 -1.28 21.44 -15.34
CA GLY A 10 -2.17 22.45 -15.92
C GLY A 10 -2.68 23.45 -14.88
N LEU A 11 -3.03 22.97 -13.67
CA LEU A 11 -3.49 23.83 -12.58
C LEU A 11 -2.38 24.78 -12.09
N VAL A 12 -1.15 24.28 -11.90
CA VAL A 12 -0.01 25.12 -11.50
C VAL A 12 0.28 26.19 -12.54
N LEU A 13 0.25 25.83 -13.83
CA LEU A 13 0.51 26.75 -14.93
C LEU A 13 -0.57 27.83 -15.04
N PHE A 14 -1.83 27.48 -14.79
CA PHE A 14 -2.94 28.43 -14.75
C PHE A 14 -2.78 29.46 -13.62
N VAL A 15 -2.45 29.01 -12.40
CA VAL A 15 -2.19 29.91 -11.25
C VAL A 15 -1.01 30.84 -11.54
N ALA A 16 0.09 30.30 -12.10
CA ALA A 16 1.26 31.09 -12.47
C ALA A 16 0.91 32.17 -13.51
N LEU A 17 0.11 31.82 -14.52
CA LEU A 17 -0.34 32.76 -15.55
C LEU A 17 -1.17 33.90 -14.94
N CYS A 18 -2.12 33.58 -14.06
CA CYS A 18 -2.92 34.58 -13.34
C CYS A 18 -2.04 35.51 -12.50
N GLY A 19 -1.03 34.98 -11.80
CA GLY A 19 -0.07 35.77 -11.03
C GLY A 19 0.76 36.72 -11.89
N ILE A 20 1.24 36.26 -13.05
CA ILE A 20 2.00 37.09 -14.00
C ILE A 20 1.12 38.21 -14.55
N VAL A 21 -0.12 37.92 -14.95
CA VAL A 21 -1.06 38.93 -15.45
C VAL A 21 -1.37 39.97 -14.36
N ASN A 22 -1.64 39.54 -13.14
CA ASN A 22 -1.88 40.45 -12.01
C ASN A 22 -0.66 41.35 -11.73
N THR A 23 0.54 40.76 -11.73
CA THR A 23 1.78 41.49 -11.48
C THR A 23 2.09 42.50 -12.58
N CYS A 24 1.85 42.15 -13.85
CA CYS A 24 2.01 43.05 -14.99
C CYS A 24 1.00 44.21 -14.96
N LEU A 25 -0.23 43.97 -14.48
CA LEU A 25 -1.25 45.02 -14.33
C LEU A 25 -0.93 45.98 -13.17
N LEU A 26 -0.39 45.47 -12.06
CA LEU A 26 -0.05 46.26 -10.86
C LEU A 26 1.29 46.99 -10.99
N HIS A 27 2.27 46.39 -11.67
CA HIS A 27 3.61 46.94 -11.83
C HIS A 27 3.97 47.17 -13.31
N PRO A 28 3.67 48.36 -13.87
CA PRO A 28 3.91 48.67 -15.28
C PRO A 28 5.38 48.56 -15.69
N LYS A 29 6.32 48.73 -14.74
CA LYS A 29 7.76 48.56 -14.97
C LYS A 29 8.13 47.12 -15.35
N LEU A 30 7.45 46.12 -14.78
CA LEU A 30 7.66 44.70 -15.12
C LEU A 30 7.01 44.34 -16.45
N ALA A 31 5.83 44.89 -16.74
CA ALA A 31 5.18 44.72 -18.04
C ALA A 31 6.06 45.21 -19.21
N HIS A 32 6.80 46.30 -19.01
CA HIS A 32 7.74 46.81 -20.01
C HIS A 32 8.97 45.91 -20.20
N ALA A 33 9.47 45.29 -19.12
CA ALA A 33 10.58 44.34 -19.21
C ALA A 33 10.17 43.04 -19.94
N VAL A 34 8.97 42.53 -19.64
CA VAL A 34 8.41 41.33 -20.29
C VAL A 34 8.08 41.59 -21.77
N GLY A 35 7.49 42.75 -22.09
CA GLY A 35 7.21 43.16 -23.48
C GLY A 35 8.48 43.29 -24.32
N ARG A 36 9.59 43.75 -23.72
CA ARG A 36 10.90 43.85 -24.38
C ARG A 36 11.49 42.46 -24.67
N LEU A 37 11.33 41.51 -23.75
CA LEU A 37 11.80 40.13 -23.93
C LEU A 37 11.01 39.38 -25.02
N LEU A 38 9.71 39.65 -25.14
CA LEU A 38 8.80 39.06 -26.14
C LEU A 38 8.80 39.80 -27.50
N GLY A 39 9.69 40.78 -27.70
CA GLY A 39 9.88 41.47 -28.98
C GLY A 39 8.68 42.32 -29.45
N ARG A 40 7.70 42.61 -28.59
CA ARG A 40 6.53 43.43 -28.93
C ARG A 40 6.68 44.84 -28.37
N SER A 41 6.72 45.84 -29.25
CA SER A 41 6.70 47.27 -28.96
C SER A 41 5.32 47.72 -28.47
N THR A 42 4.92 47.21 -27.32
CA THR A 42 3.58 47.48 -26.79
C THR A 42 3.56 48.83 -26.07
N GLN A 43 3.21 49.89 -26.81
CA GLN A 43 2.65 51.13 -26.25
C GLN A 43 1.29 50.84 -25.59
N LEU A 44 1.31 50.14 -24.45
CA LEU A 44 0.12 50.01 -23.60
C LEU A 44 0.05 51.27 -22.73
N GLN A 45 -0.84 52.18 -23.12
CA GLN A 45 -1.19 53.34 -22.32
C GLN A 45 -1.58 52.88 -20.90
N PRO A 46 -1.09 53.55 -19.83
CA PRO A 46 -1.45 53.20 -18.48
C PRO A 46 -2.96 53.44 -18.30
N LEU A 47 -3.73 52.35 -18.12
CA LEU A 47 -5.16 52.43 -17.84
C LEU A 47 -5.36 53.29 -16.58
N ARG A 48 -5.80 54.53 -16.81
CA ARG A 48 -6.05 55.52 -15.79
C ARG A 48 -7.31 55.12 -15.02
N ARG A 49 -7.08 54.40 -13.91
CA ARG A 49 -7.87 54.28 -12.67
C ARG A 49 -9.34 54.76 -12.73
N SER A 50 -10.26 53.80 -12.73
CA SER A 50 -11.62 53.98 -12.17
C SER A 50 -12.04 52.83 -11.23
N PHE A 51 -11.14 51.89 -10.93
CA PHE A 51 -11.42 50.85 -9.93
C PHE A 51 -10.88 51.27 -8.57
N PRO A 52 -11.71 51.23 -7.50
CA PRO A 52 -11.25 51.56 -6.16
C PRO A 52 -10.15 50.57 -5.77
N PRO A 53 -8.98 51.04 -5.30
CA PRO A 53 -7.82 50.19 -5.05
C PRO A 53 -8.11 49.05 -4.07
N GLY A 54 -9.09 49.22 -3.17
CA GLY A 54 -9.51 48.19 -2.22
C GLY A 54 -10.11 46.92 -2.86
N ARG A 55 -10.79 47.02 -4.02
CA ARG A 55 -11.37 45.84 -4.68
C ARG A 55 -10.31 44.95 -5.33
N LEU A 56 -9.26 45.55 -5.88
CA LEU A 56 -8.12 44.79 -6.44
C LEU A 56 -7.34 44.08 -5.33
N ILE A 57 -7.06 44.77 -4.23
CA ILE A 57 -6.37 44.19 -3.06
C ILE A 57 -7.21 43.06 -2.44
N ALA A 58 -8.53 43.24 -2.32
CA ALA A 58 -9.42 42.19 -1.80
C ALA A 58 -9.46 40.96 -2.71
N LEU A 59 -9.44 41.15 -4.04
CA LEU A 59 -9.42 40.05 -4.99
C LEU A 59 -8.09 39.28 -4.93
N GLU A 60 -6.98 40.00 -4.75
CA GLU A 60 -5.65 39.39 -4.55
C GLU A 60 -5.56 38.59 -3.25
N ALA A 61 -6.05 39.16 -2.14
CA ALA A 61 -6.11 38.46 -0.86
C ALA A 61 -6.99 37.21 -0.92
N MET A 62 -8.15 37.30 -1.59
CA MET A 62 -9.05 36.17 -1.80
C MET A 62 -8.38 35.06 -2.63
N LEU A 63 -7.64 35.42 -3.69
CA LEU A 63 -6.93 34.47 -4.53
C LEU A 63 -5.81 33.75 -3.76
N GLY A 64 -5.08 34.49 -2.91
CA GLY A 64 -4.06 33.93 -2.03
C GLY A 64 -4.64 32.93 -1.03
N VAL A 65 -5.73 33.29 -0.35
CA VAL A 65 -6.45 32.40 0.57
C VAL A 65 -6.95 31.15 -0.14
N LEU A 66 -7.51 31.29 -1.34
CA LEU A 66 -7.99 30.16 -2.14
C LEU A 66 -6.83 29.21 -2.51
N LEU A 67 -5.68 29.75 -2.89
CA LEU A 67 -4.50 28.96 -3.26
C LEU A 67 -3.95 28.17 -2.06
N PHE A 68 -3.79 28.83 -0.91
CA PHE A 68 -3.37 28.17 0.32
C PHE A 68 -4.39 27.12 0.78
N GLY A 69 -5.69 27.41 0.63
CA GLY A 69 -6.77 26.46 0.93
C GLY A 69 -6.70 25.20 0.06
N ILE A 70 -6.54 25.35 -1.27
CA ILE A 70 -6.40 24.22 -2.20
C ILE A 70 -5.13 23.43 -1.90
N THR A 71 -4.02 24.11 -1.62
CA THR A 71 -2.73 23.46 -1.31
C THR A 71 -2.84 22.68 0.00
N GLY A 72 -3.40 23.28 1.05
CA GLY A 72 -3.66 22.62 2.32
C GLY A 72 -4.61 21.43 2.16
N PHE A 73 -5.65 21.55 1.34
CA PHE A 73 -6.57 20.44 1.06
C PHE A 73 -5.87 19.27 0.36
N ILE A 74 -5.04 19.55 -0.66
CA ILE A 74 -4.26 18.51 -1.37
C ILE A 74 -3.20 17.88 -0.46
N THR A 75 -2.56 18.66 0.41
CA THR A 75 -1.59 18.13 1.37
C THR A 75 -2.28 17.34 2.50
N ALA A 76 -3.51 17.71 2.87
CA ALA A 76 -4.31 17.00 3.87
C ALA A 76 -4.95 15.72 3.33
N THR A 77 -5.16 15.59 2.02
CA THR A 77 -5.51 14.30 1.43
C THR A 77 -4.33 13.35 1.61
N SER A 78 -4.49 12.43 2.55
CA SER A 78 -3.49 11.39 2.82
C SER A 78 -3.10 10.71 1.50
N PRO A 79 -1.80 10.40 1.31
CA PRO A 79 -1.36 9.74 0.09
C PRO A 79 -2.17 8.45 -0.12
N PRO A 80 -2.39 8.03 -1.39
CA PRO A 80 -3.03 6.75 -1.68
C PRO A 80 -2.30 5.68 -0.88
N ARG A 81 -2.97 5.15 0.15
CA ARG A 81 -2.42 4.05 0.93
C ARG A 81 -2.34 2.88 -0.03
N ASP A 82 -1.14 2.34 -0.19
CA ASP A 82 -0.93 1.07 -0.88
C ASP A 82 -1.96 0.07 -0.37
N VAL A 83 -2.44 -0.77 -1.28
CA VAL A 83 -3.51 -1.74 -1.09
C VAL A 83 -3.27 -2.51 0.20
N ALA A 84 -3.84 -2.01 1.29
CA ALA A 84 -3.72 -2.63 2.59
C ALA A 84 -4.57 -3.89 2.49
N TYR A 85 -3.91 -5.02 2.25
CA TYR A 85 -4.57 -6.31 2.34
C TYR A 85 -5.18 -6.37 3.74
N THR A 86 -6.51 -6.26 3.80
CA THR A 86 -7.27 -6.45 5.03
C THR A 86 -7.32 -7.95 5.25
N ILE A 87 -6.17 -8.54 5.60
CA ILE A 87 -6.07 -9.91 6.05
C ILE A 87 -6.55 -9.87 7.50
N ASP A 88 -7.63 -10.58 7.78
CA ASP A 88 -8.09 -10.77 9.15
C ASP A 88 -6.94 -11.45 9.92
N PRO A 89 -6.41 -10.84 11.00
CA PRO A 89 -5.36 -11.46 11.81
C PRO A 89 -5.71 -12.88 12.28
N ALA A 90 -7.00 -13.21 12.41
CA ALA A 90 -7.47 -14.55 12.76
C ALA A 90 -7.17 -15.61 11.68
N GLN A 91 -6.95 -15.21 10.42
CA GLN A 91 -6.62 -16.12 9.32
C GLN A 91 -5.11 -16.43 9.21
N ILE A 92 -4.26 -15.69 9.95
CA ILE A 92 -2.81 -15.89 9.94
C ILE A 92 -2.48 -17.03 10.89
N GLN A 93 -2.43 -18.24 10.34
CA GLN A 93 -2.09 -19.44 11.10
C GLN A 93 -0.58 -19.51 11.32
N LYS A 94 -0.15 -19.85 12.54
CA LYS A 94 1.28 -20.07 12.85
C LYS A 94 1.73 -21.47 12.47
N SER A 95 0.81 -22.44 12.54
CA SER A 95 1.03 -23.81 12.14
C SER A 95 -0.23 -24.41 11.52
N LEU A 96 -0.01 -25.37 10.62
CA LEU A 96 -1.05 -26.18 9.99
C LEU A 96 -0.70 -27.64 10.15
N THR A 97 -1.69 -28.45 10.51
CA THR A 97 -1.52 -29.90 10.60
C THR A 97 -2.48 -30.58 9.64
N GLN A 98 -1.96 -31.51 8.85
CA GLN A 98 -2.74 -32.32 7.93
C GLN A 98 -2.32 -33.78 8.06
N ARG A 99 -3.31 -34.67 8.07
CA ARG A 99 -3.07 -36.10 7.93
C ARG A 99 -3.10 -36.49 6.45
N VAL A 100 -2.07 -37.17 5.98
CA VAL A 100 -2.01 -37.74 4.63
C VAL A 100 -1.57 -39.18 4.75
N ASP A 101 -2.43 -40.10 4.33
CA ASP A 101 -2.22 -41.55 4.48
C ASP A 101 -1.95 -41.94 5.95
N ASP A 102 -0.76 -42.47 6.24
CA ASP A 102 -0.29 -42.87 7.56
C ASP A 102 0.58 -41.79 8.25
N LEU A 103 0.80 -40.63 7.63
CA LEU A 103 1.59 -39.55 8.22
C LEU A 103 0.70 -38.40 8.71
N LEU A 104 1.05 -37.88 9.88
CA LEU A 104 0.59 -36.60 10.40
C LEU A 104 1.69 -35.56 10.16
N ILE A 105 1.42 -34.63 9.26
CA ILE A 105 2.36 -33.61 8.82
C ILE A 105 1.96 -32.28 9.46
N THR A 106 2.88 -31.65 10.17
CA THR A 106 2.72 -30.32 10.74
C THR A 106 3.71 -29.37 10.08
N LEU A 107 3.19 -28.30 9.50
CA LEU A 107 3.92 -27.21 8.88
C LEU A 107 3.86 -25.99 9.79
N GLU A 108 5.01 -25.38 10.06
CA GLU A 108 5.12 -24.12 10.79
C GLU A 108 6.06 -23.19 10.02
N VAL A 109 5.67 -21.91 9.89
CA VAL A 109 6.52 -20.89 9.24
C VAL A 109 6.72 -19.74 10.21
N SER A 110 7.98 -19.48 10.57
CA SER A 110 8.36 -18.44 11.52
C SER A 110 9.42 -17.50 10.91
N PRO A 111 9.27 -16.17 10.96
CA PRO A 111 8.17 -15.40 11.58
C PRO A 111 6.97 -15.12 10.64
N ASN A 112 6.80 -15.89 9.55
CA ASN A 112 5.78 -15.69 8.52
C ASN A 112 5.73 -14.24 7.99
N ARG A 113 6.85 -13.77 7.43
CA ARG A 113 6.97 -12.42 6.86
C ARG A 113 7.63 -12.45 5.49
N LEU A 114 7.59 -11.35 4.76
CA LEU A 114 8.36 -11.24 3.52
C LEU A 114 9.87 -11.33 3.80
N GLY A 115 10.58 -12.10 2.99
CA GLY A 115 12.02 -12.32 3.14
C GLY A 115 12.37 -13.59 3.91
N GLN A 116 13.33 -13.51 4.83
CA GLN A 116 13.89 -14.70 5.48
C GLN A 116 12.89 -15.33 6.47
N ASN A 117 12.58 -16.60 6.24
CA ASN A 117 11.74 -17.42 7.10
C ASN A 117 12.40 -18.77 7.38
N LEU A 118 11.97 -19.33 8.51
CA LEU A 118 12.22 -20.69 8.95
C LEU A 118 10.95 -21.50 8.73
N ILE A 119 11.02 -22.51 7.88
CA ILE A 119 9.92 -23.45 7.64
C ILE A 119 10.26 -24.74 8.36
N ASN A 120 9.55 -25.03 9.45
CA ASN A 120 9.68 -26.26 10.21
C ASN A 120 8.59 -27.24 9.77
N ILE A 121 8.99 -28.49 9.53
CA ILE A 121 8.12 -29.55 9.06
C ILE A 121 8.32 -30.75 9.95
N ARG A 122 7.25 -31.18 10.61
CA ARG A 122 7.24 -32.38 11.43
C ARG A 122 6.35 -33.42 10.76
N ALA A 123 6.89 -34.58 10.40
CA ALA A 123 6.15 -35.65 9.75
C ALA A 123 6.25 -36.92 10.59
N VAL A 124 5.17 -37.21 11.33
CA VAL A 124 5.15 -38.31 12.31
C VAL A 124 4.19 -39.39 11.84
N ASN A 125 4.57 -40.66 11.96
CA ASN A 125 3.64 -41.77 11.84
C ASN A 125 3.05 -42.10 13.23
N PRO A 126 1.78 -41.80 13.53
CA PRO A 126 1.22 -42.07 14.84
C PRO A 126 1.13 -43.56 15.17
N ALA A 127 1.15 -44.46 14.17
CA ALA A 127 1.22 -45.90 14.39
C ALA A 127 2.64 -46.38 14.73
N ARG A 128 3.67 -45.63 14.34
CA ARG A 128 5.09 -45.92 14.62
C ARG A 128 5.86 -44.63 14.90
N PRO A 129 5.76 -44.08 16.12
CA PRO A 129 6.32 -42.76 16.45
C PRO A 129 7.84 -42.64 16.40
N MET A 130 8.57 -43.77 16.28
CA MET A 130 10.04 -43.81 16.31
C MET A 130 10.69 -44.10 14.94
N SER A 131 9.89 -44.27 13.88
CA SER A 131 10.42 -44.58 12.54
C SER A 131 9.45 -44.10 11.46
N ALA A 132 9.44 -42.81 11.20
CA ALA A 132 9.01 -42.36 9.89
C ALA A 132 10.15 -42.69 8.90
N ASP A 133 9.94 -43.69 8.04
CA ASP A 133 10.88 -44.13 6.98
C ASP A 133 11.01 -43.06 5.87
N ILE A 134 11.29 -41.81 6.24
CA ILE A 134 11.40 -40.65 5.36
C ILE A 134 12.86 -40.50 4.97
N LEU A 135 13.13 -40.67 3.68
CA LEU A 135 14.45 -40.53 3.07
C LEU A 135 14.73 -39.05 2.77
N GLN A 136 13.81 -38.41 2.05
CA GLN A 136 13.95 -37.04 1.58
C GLN A 136 12.60 -36.34 1.59
N LEU A 137 12.63 -35.03 1.83
CA LEU A 137 11.45 -34.19 1.80
C LEU A 137 11.73 -32.98 0.92
N TYR A 138 10.93 -32.81 -0.12
CA TYR A 138 10.98 -31.64 -0.99
C TYR A 138 9.81 -30.72 -0.69
N VAL A 139 10.09 -29.43 -0.50
CA VAL A 139 9.10 -28.37 -0.32
C VAL A 139 8.95 -27.62 -1.63
N GLN A 140 7.71 -27.46 -2.08
CA GLN A 140 7.35 -26.71 -3.28
C GLN A 140 6.56 -25.47 -2.88
N LEU A 141 7.04 -24.29 -3.24
CA LEU A 141 6.42 -23.01 -2.90
C LEU A 141 5.90 -22.35 -4.17
N ALA A 142 4.59 -22.11 -4.25
CA ALA A 142 3.98 -21.42 -5.38
C ALA A 142 3.01 -20.32 -4.91
N PRO A 143 3.18 -19.06 -5.35
CA PRO A 143 2.18 -18.03 -5.09
C PRO A 143 0.89 -18.35 -5.85
N VAL A 144 -0.28 -18.21 -5.22
CA VAL A 144 -1.57 -18.58 -5.85
C VAL A 144 -2.02 -17.51 -6.86
N GLN A 145 -1.69 -16.24 -6.60
CA GLN A 145 -2.18 -15.10 -7.39
C GLN A 145 -1.33 -14.79 -8.62
N GLN A 146 -0.04 -15.11 -8.57
CA GLN A 146 0.86 -14.97 -9.70
C GLN A 146 1.10 -16.34 -10.31
N ARG A 147 0.96 -16.44 -11.63
CA ARG A 147 1.30 -17.65 -12.39
C ARG A 147 2.82 -17.75 -12.51
N ALA A 148 3.48 -17.95 -11.37
CA ALA A 148 4.91 -18.15 -11.25
C ALA A 148 5.21 -19.66 -11.16
N GLU A 149 6.39 -20.05 -11.63
CA GLU A 149 6.86 -21.42 -11.50
C GLU A 149 7.09 -21.78 -10.01
N PRO A 150 6.66 -22.96 -9.55
CA PRO A 150 6.92 -23.41 -8.19
C PRO A 150 8.41 -23.54 -7.90
N ILE A 151 8.83 -23.03 -6.75
CA ILE A 151 10.20 -23.18 -6.26
C ILE A 151 10.28 -24.50 -5.49
N THR A 152 11.15 -25.43 -5.91
CA THR A 152 11.37 -26.71 -5.21
C THR A 152 12.66 -26.66 -4.40
N ILE A 153 12.58 -27.00 -3.12
CA ILE A 153 13.69 -26.94 -2.16
C ILE A 153 13.79 -28.27 -1.42
N LEU A 154 14.99 -28.80 -1.26
CA LEU A 154 15.24 -29.96 -0.41
C LEU A 154 15.25 -29.50 1.05
N ALA A 155 14.41 -30.10 1.89
CA ALA A 155 14.42 -29.85 3.32
C ALA A 155 15.57 -30.60 4.00
N GLU A 156 16.25 -29.92 4.91
CA GLU A 156 17.30 -30.48 5.73
C GLU A 156 16.68 -31.28 6.87
N LYS A 157 17.18 -32.49 7.12
CA LYS A 157 16.72 -33.34 8.21
C LYS A 157 17.45 -32.97 9.50
N ILE A 158 16.73 -32.44 10.48
CA ILE A 158 17.28 -32.01 11.78
C ILE A 158 17.17 -33.14 12.82
N ASP A 159 16.12 -33.95 12.72
CA ASP A 159 15.83 -35.07 13.63
C ASP A 159 15.11 -36.20 12.86
N THR A 160 14.79 -37.32 13.49
CA THR A 160 14.12 -38.47 12.84
C THR A 160 12.86 -38.07 12.07
N ASP A 161 12.03 -37.21 12.66
CA ASP A 161 10.73 -36.77 12.13
C ASP A 161 10.66 -35.25 11.88
N GLN A 162 11.79 -34.54 12.00
CA GLN A 162 11.84 -33.08 11.87
C GLN A 162 12.73 -32.65 10.70
N PHE A 163 12.17 -31.79 9.87
CA PHE A 163 12.79 -31.23 8.68
C PHE A 163 12.68 -29.72 8.70
N GLN A 164 13.65 -29.06 8.09
CA GLN A 164 13.74 -27.61 8.10
C GLN A 164 14.15 -27.08 6.74
N VAL A 165 13.56 -25.94 6.37
CA VAL A 165 13.98 -25.12 5.23
C VAL A 165 14.22 -23.70 5.73
N ILE A 166 15.41 -23.17 5.44
CA ILE A 166 15.79 -21.80 5.76
C ILE A 166 16.00 -21.05 4.45
N GLY A 167 15.31 -19.93 4.27
CA GLY A 167 15.52 -19.13 3.08
C GLY A 167 14.59 -17.94 2.94
N ASN A 168 14.78 -17.20 1.85
CA ASN A 168 14.03 -15.99 1.50
C ASN A 168 13.02 -16.23 0.37
N HIS A 169 12.36 -17.39 0.38
CA HIS A 169 11.52 -17.83 -0.73
C HIS A 169 10.12 -17.19 -0.76
N LEU A 170 9.64 -16.68 0.37
CA LEU A 170 8.37 -15.97 0.48
C LEU A 170 8.57 -14.49 0.14
N THR A 171 8.59 -14.18 -1.15
CA THR A 171 8.90 -12.84 -1.69
C THR A 171 7.67 -11.95 -1.88
N LEU A 172 6.47 -12.52 -1.83
CA LEU A 172 5.20 -11.86 -2.11
C LEU A 172 4.23 -12.06 -0.96
N ALA A 173 3.43 -11.03 -0.70
CA ALA A 173 2.33 -11.11 0.26
C ALA A 173 1.12 -11.80 -0.38
N GLY A 174 0.28 -12.42 0.45
CA GLY A 174 -0.96 -13.06 0.04
C GLY A 174 -0.93 -14.59 0.18
N PRO A 175 -1.82 -15.30 -0.54
CA PRO A 175 -1.96 -16.75 -0.47
C PRO A 175 -0.86 -17.47 -1.26
N TRP A 176 -0.31 -18.49 -0.63
CA TRP A 176 0.72 -19.39 -1.12
C TRP A 176 0.24 -20.83 -1.00
N ARG A 177 0.58 -21.65 -1.99
CA ARG A 177 0.45 -23.10 -1.91
C ARG A 177 1.81 -23.69 -1.58
N ILE A 178 1.89 -24.35 -0.43
CA ILE A 178 3.08 -25.06 0.05
C ILE A 178 2.83 -26.55 -0.18
N GLY A 179 3.40 -27.08 -1.27
CA GLY A 179 3.43 -28.51 -1.56
C GLY A 179 4.58 -29.19 -0.83
N MET A 180 4.37 -30.43 -0.41
CA MET A 180 5.42 -31.28 0.14
C MET A 180 5.42 -32.60 -0.61
N ARG A 181 6.59 -33.04 -1.08
CA ARG A 181 6.80 -34.36 -1.64
C ARG A 181 7.74 -35.13 -0.74
N ILE A 182 7.21 -36.16 -0.10
CA ILE A 182 7.90 -36.98 0.90
C ILE A 182 8.26 -38.31 0.25
N GLN A 183 9.55 -38.56 0.09
CA GLN A 183 10.08 -39.80 -0.44
C GLN A 183 10.36 -40.76 0.72
N ARG A 184 9.84 -41.99 0.60
CA ARG A 184 9.90 -43.01 1.64
C ARG A 184 10.60 -44.27 1.17
N TYR A 185 11.23 -44.99 2.09
CA TYR A 185 11.91 -46.23 1.73
C TYR A 185 10.91 -47.31 1.30
N GLY A 186 11.08 -47.86 0.09
CA GLY A 186 10.25 -48.94 -0.44
C GLY A 186 8.77 -48.61 -0.61
N ARG A 187 8.39 -47.32 -0.61
CA ARG A 187 7.01 -46.84 -0.74
C ARG A 187 6.91 -45.72 -1.78
N PRO A 188 5.74 -45.52 -2.40
CA PRO A 188 5.54 -44.41 -3.33
C PRO A 188 5.66 -43.05 -2.62
N ASP A 189 6.08 -42.05 -3.39
CA ASP A 189 6.14 -40.65 -2.96
C ASP A 189 4.77 -40.19 -2.48
N LEU A 190 4.75 -39.56 -1.31
CA LEU A 190 3.56 -38.98 -0.73
C LEU A 190 3.56 -37.48 -0.98
N THR A 191 2.40 -36.93 -1.38
CA THR A 191 2.24 -35.49 -1.62
C THR A 191 1.21 -34.88 -0.67
N ALA A 192 1.57 -33.75 -0.07
CA ALA A 192 0.70 -32.96 0.80
C ALA A 192 0.68 -31.50 0.31
N HIS A 193 -0.42 -30.78 0.55
CA HIS A 193 -0.58 -29.40 0.10
C HIS A 193 -1.22 -28.57 1.21
N PHE A 194 -0.56 -27.47 1.55
CA PHE A 194 -1.01 -26.52 2.55
C PHE A 194 -1.30 -25.17 1.89
N GLU A 195 -2.46 -24.59 2.23
CA GLU A 195 -2.79 -23.23 1.85
C GLU A 195 -2.30 -22.30 2.96
N TRP A 196 -1.37 -21.42 2.62
CA TRP A 196 -0.65 -20.55 3.55
C TRP A 196 -0.87 -19.09 3.21
N ILE A 197 -0.96 -18.20 4.21
CA ILE A 197 -1.11 -16.77 3.98
C ILE A 197 0.09 -16.03 4.55
N VAL A 198 0.79 -15.29 3.68
CA VAL A 198 1.90 -14.41 4.05
C VAL A 198 1.37 -12.98 4.18
N PRO A 199 1.48 -12.34 5.35
CA PRO A 199 1.02 -10.97 5.53
C PRO A 199 1.86 -9.97 4.72
N PRO A 200 1.27 -8.82 4.30
CA PRO A 200 2.02 -7.74 3.67
C PRO A 200 3.08 -7.15 4.60
N ALA A 201 4.14 -6.59 4.02
CA ALA A 201 5.13 -5.83 4.79
C ALA A 201 4.48 -4.58 5.41
N GLY A 202 4.42 -4.53 6.73
CA GLY A 202 3.84 -3.42 7.50
C GLY A 202 3.21 -3.93 8.80
N GLU A 203 2.92 -3.03 9.74
CA GLU A 203 2.11 -3.39 10.90
C GLU A 203 0.71 -3.79 10.42
N LEU A 204 0.27 -5.01 10.75
CA LEU A 204 -1.12 -5.41 10.60
C LEU A 204 -1.93 -4.46 11.47
N GLN A 205 -2.58 -3.47 10.85
CA GLN A 205 -3.37 -2.52 11.61
C GLN A 205 -4.51 -3.32 12.27
N PRO A 206 -4.60 -3.35 13.61
CA PRO A 206 -5.71 -4.01 14.26
C PRO A 206 -6.99 -3.39 13.73
N VAL A 207 -7.98 -4.21 13.39
CA VAL A 207 -9.29 -3.77 12.93
C VAL A 207 -9.89 -2.86 14.01
N ARG A 208 -9.67 -1.55 13.89
CA ARG A 208 -10.32 -0.56 14.74
C ARG A 208 -11.76 -0.49 14.27
N ILE A 209 -12.62 -1.27 14.91
CA ILE A 209 -14.07 -1.10 14.84
C ILE A 209 -14.41 0.22 15.55
N SER A 210 -14.18 1.34 14.87
CA SER A 210 -14.70 2.63 15.32
C SER A 210 -16.11 2.79 14.75
N LYS A 211 -17.09 2.18 15.43
CA LYS A 211 -18.53 2.47 15.24
C LYS A 211 -18.98 3.63 16.13
N ALA A 212 -18.16 4.67 16.27
CA ALA A 212 -18.60 5.90 16.90
C ALA A 212 -19.12 6.83 15.79
N PRO A 213 -20.45 6.96 15.59
CA PRO A 213 -20.97 7.94 14.65
C PRO A 213 -20.54 9.33 15.15
N LEU A 214 -19.77 10.06 14.33
CA LEU A 214 -19.43 11.48 14.55
C LEU A 214 -20.66 12.42 14.40
N ALA A 215 -21.86 11.85 14.25
CA ALA A 215 -23.12 12.57 14.12
C ALA A 215 -23.47 13.56 15.25
N PRO A 216 -23.13 13.35 16.55
CA PRO A 216 -23.64 14.24 17.58
C PRO A 216 -22.89 15.58 17.68
N LEU A 217 -21.68 15.72 17.12
CA LEU A 217 -20.94 16.98 17.16
C LEU A 217 -21.27 17.91 15.99
N LEU A 218 -21.54 17.35 14.80
CA LEU A 218 -21.92 18.17 13.64
C LEU A 218 -23.30 18.83 13.81
N ASN A 219 -24.22 18.15 14.50
CA ASN A 219 -25.56 18.70 14.77
C ASN A 219 -25.54 19.93 15.70
N ARG A 220 -24.51 20.09 16.54
CA ARG A 220 -24.40 21.25 17.44
C ARG A 220 -23.94 22.52 16.72
N PHE A 221 -23.14 22.41 15.66
CA PHE A 221 -22.70 23.57 14.89
C PHE A 221 -23.78 24.10 13.94
N VAL A 222 -24.62 23.23 13.39
CA VAL A 222 -25.74 23.64 12.51
C VAL A 222 -26.83 24.37 13.29
N ILE A 223 -27.15 23.95 14.52
CA ILE A 223 -28.14 24.61 15.36
C ILE A 223 -27.64 25.97 15.89
N GLY A 224 -26.33 26.10 16.17
CA GLY A 224 -25.75 27.38 16.62
C GLY A 224 -25.76 28.47 15.55
N PHE A 225 -25.66 28.11 14.26
CA PHE A 225 -25.69 29.08 13.16
C PHE A 225 -27.12 29.54 12.79
N LEU A 226 -28.14 28.75 13.11
CA LEU A 226 -29.55 29.05 12.81
C LEU A 226 -30.25 29.90 13.88
N ILE A 227 -29.66 30.04 15.08
CA ILE A 227 -30.23 30.84 16.19
C ILE A 227 -29.52 32.20 16.33
N GLY A 228 -28.44 32.43 15.59
CA GLY A 228 -27.63 33.66 15.64
C GLY A 228 -27.81 34.62 14.46
N LEU A 229 -28.99 34.67 13.85
CA LEU A 229 -29.34 35.59 12.76
C LEU A 229 -30.64 36.33 13.08
#